data_AF-A0A183CTC1-F1
#
_entry.id   AF-A0A183CTC1-F1
#
_cell.length_a   1.000
_cell.length_b   1.000
_cell.length_c   1.000
_cell.angle_alpha   90.00
_cell.angle_beta   90.00
_cell.angle_gamma   90.00
#
_symmetry.space_group_name_H-M   'P 1'
#
loop_
_entity.id
_entity.type
_entity.pdbx_description
1 polymer ?
#
loop_
_entity_poly.entity_id
_entity_poly.type
_entity_poly.pdbx_seq_one_letter_code
_entity_poly.pdbx_strand_id
1 'polypeptide(L)'
;MAAIELIKENPLNPTALEFSGHIEKYRSPVEAMKLMRYFKTGKGQYGEGDVFMGVRMGQIFEMAKAYIHMPLEEIELLLQSPIHEIRTGALKLLLNDREDLIHKATGWMLRSAGQVNRPQLQKFLDKYAATMPRTLLRYSIEHFDKPLRSHYMGLKRAG
;
A
#
# COMPACT_ATOMS: atom_id res chain seq x y z
N MET A 1 -20.16 -7.50 -19.04
CA MET A 1 -20.08 -8.95 -18.74
C MET A 1 -18.69 -9.56 -19.01
N ALA A 2 -17.81 -8.97 -19.82
CA ALA A 2 -16.48 -9.57 -20.11
C ALA A 2 -15.40 -9.42 -19.01
N ALA A 3 -15.52 -8.47 -18.07
CA ALA A 3 -14.48 -8.22 -17.06
C ALA A 3 -14.48 -9.20 -15.87
N ILE A 4 -15.58 -9.96 -15.68
CA ILE A 4 -15.77 -10.84 -14.51
C ILE A 4 -15.25 -12.26 -14.78
N GLU A 5 -15.09 -12.66 -16.04
CA GLU A 5 -14.61 -14.03 -16.37
C GLU A 5 -13.10 -14.21 -16.25
N LEU A 6 -12.31 -13.13 -16.12
CA LEU A 6 -10.86 -13.21 -16.02
C LEU A 6 -10.31 -13.46 -14.60
N ILE A 7 -11.19 -13.59 -13.59
CA ILE A 7 -10.82 -13.56 -12.16
C ILE A 7 -10.98 -14.94 -11.48
N LYS A 8 -11.33 -16.01 -12.21
CA LYS A 8 -11.67 -17.29 -11.56
C LYS A 8 -10.49 -18.17 -11.16
N GLU A 9 -9.27 -17.89 -11.61
CA GLU A 9 -8.09 -18.67 -11.20
C GLU A 9 -7.01 -17.74 -10.63
N ASN A 10 -6.69 -17.95 -9.36
CA ASN A 10 -5.53 -17.34 -8.70
C ASN A 10 -4.30 -18.09 -9.21
N PRO A 11 -3.45 -17.49 -10.05
CA PRO A 11 -2.32 -18.21 -10.62
C PRO A 11 -1.40 -18.66 -9.48
N LEU A 12 -0.90 -19.90 -9.55
CA LEU A 12 0.05 -20.41 -8.54
C LEU A 12 1.39 -19.67 -8.60
N ASN A 13 1.70 -19.00 -9.73
CA ASN A 13 2.90 -18.19 -9.90
C ASN A 13 2.63 -16.98 -10.82
N PRO A 14 1.88 -15.96 -10.35
CA PRO A 14 1.54 -14.79 -11.15
C PRO A 14 2.76 -13.93 -11.45
N THR A 15 2.80 -13.32 -12.64
CA THR A 15 3.90 -12.42 -13.04
C THR A 15 3.49 -10.94 -13.05
N ALA A 16 4.49 -10.06 -12.96
CA ALA A 16 4.35 -8.62 -13.10
C ALA A 16 3.81 -8.23 -14.48
N LEU A 17 4.23 -8.97 -15.51
CA LEU A 17 3.79 -8.76 -16.89
C LEU A 17 2.28 -9.02 -17.04
N GLU A 18 1.78 -10.12 -16.49
CA GLU A 18 0.35 -10.46 -16.52
C GLU A 18 -0.48 -9.44 -15.74
N PHE A 19 -0.04 -9.08 -14.53
CA PHE A 19 -0.73 -8.07 -13.73
C PHE A 19 -0.82 -6.74 -14.47
N SER A 20 0.31 -6.28 -15.03
CA SER A 20 0.38 -5.03 -15.78
C SER A 20 -0.51 -5.07 -17.02
N GLY A 21 -0.48 -6.17 -17.78
CA GLY A 21 -1.33 -6.37 -18.95
C GLY A 21 -2.83 -6.40 -18.60
N HIS A 22 -3.21 -6.90 -17.42
CA HIS A 22 -4.59 -6.89 -16.95
C HIS A 22 -5.04 -5.52 -16.45
N ILE A 23 -4.18 -4.80 -15.74
CA ILE A 23 -4.43 -3.43 -15.31
C ILE A 23 -4.58 -2.51 -16.53
N GLU A 24 -3.77 -2.68 -17.56
CA GLU A 24 -3.79 -1.90 -18.81
C GLU A 24 -5.17 -1.91 -19.50
N LYS A 25 -5.94 -3.01 -19.38
CA LYS A 25 -7.30 -3.13 -19.92
C LYS A 25 -8.28 -2.11 -19.35
N TYR A 26 -7.96 -1.49 -18.21
CA TYR A 26 -8.78 -0.47 -17.56
C TYR A 26 -8.29 0.96 -17.82
N ARG A 27 -7.27 1.17 -18.66
CA ARG A 27 -6.73 2.49 -18.99
C ARG A 27 -7.84 3.46 -19.39
N SER A 28 -7.73 4.69 -18.88
CA SER A 28 -8.63 5.78 -19.26
C SER A 28 -7.87 7.09 -19.36
N PRO A 29 -7.65 7.63 -20.58
CA PRO A 29 -6.99 8.92 -20.76
C PRO A 29 -7.71 10.07 -20.04
N VAL A 30 -9.04 10.01 -19.97
CA VAL A 30 -9.87 11.02 -19.29
C VAL A 30 -9.61 11.01 -17.79
N GLU A 31 -9.55 9.83 -17.17
CA GLU A 31 -9.27 9.74 -15.73
C GLU A 31 -7.79 10.02 -15.44
N ALA A 32 -6.87 9.62 -16.33
CA ALA A 32 -5.44 9.92 -16.21
C ALA A 32 -5.19 11.44 -16.15
N MET A 33 -5.83 12.21 -17.03
CA MET A 33 -5.75 13.67 -17.01
C MET A 33 -6.25 14.27 -15.68
N LYS A 34 -7.31 13.71 -15.08
CA LYS A 34 -7.81 14.16 -13.77
C LYS A 34 -6.81 13.85 -12.66
N LEU A 35 -6.22 12.64 -12.66
CA LEU A 35 -5.21 12.24 -11.69
C LEU A 35 -3.96 13.12 -11.80
N MET A 36 -3.44 13.34 -13.01
CA MET A 36 -2.29 14.22 -13.23
C MET A 36 -2.52 15.65 -12.69
N ARG A 37 -3.73 16.20 -12.86
CA ARG A 37 -4.10 17.50 -12.28
C ARG A 37 -4.17 17.46 -10.76
N TYR A 38 -4.77 16.41 -10.19
CA TYR A 38 -4.89 16.24 -8.74
C TYR A 38 -3.53 16.08 -8.06
N PHE A 39 -2.65 15.25 -8.63
CA PHE A 39 -1.29 15.00 -8.13
C PHE A 39 -0.28 16.09 -8.49
N LYS A 40 -0.66 17.04 -9.35
CA LYS A 40 0.16 18.18 -9.77
C LYS A 40 1.47 17.69 -10.39
N THR A 41 1.38 17.09 -11.58
CA THR A 41 2.52 16.47 -12.27
C THR A 41 3.24 17.40 -13.25
N GLY A 42 2.95 18.70 -13.23
CA GLY A 42 3.64 19.68 -14.06
C GLY A 42 5.08 19.94 -13.59
N LYS A 43 5.88 20.59 -14.44
CA LYS A 43 7.26 20.99 -14.11
C LYS A 43 7.30 21.87 -12.86
N GLY A 44 8.19 21.55 -11.91
CA GLY A 44 8.34 22.20 -10.61
C GLY A 44 7.25 21.88 -9.59
N GLN A 45 6.36 20.93 -9.88
CA GLN A 45 5.27 20.55 -8.98
C GLN A 45 5.59 19.26 -8.22
N TYR A 46 4.78 18.98 -7.19
CA TYR A 46 5.00 17.85 -6.27
C TYR A 46 5.10 16.49 -6.97
N GLY A 47 4.24 16.22 -7.94
CA GLY A 47 4.22 14.96 -8.69
C GLY A 47 4.98 15.04 -10.01
N GLU A 48 5.92 15.97 -10.19
CA GLU A 48 6.71 16.07 -11.42
C GLU A 48 7.36 14.72 -11.76
N GLY A 49 7.11 14.23 -12.98
CA GLY A 49 7.61 12.94 -13.45
C GLY A 49 6.69 11.75 -13.19
N ASP A 50 5.62 11.89 -12.38
CA ASP A 50 4.64 10.82 -12.22
C ASP A 50 3.82 10.60 -13.48
N VAL A 51 3.66 9.33 -13.85
CA VAL A 51 2.89 8.89 -15.01
C VAL A 51 1.65 8.12 -14.54
N PHE A 52 0.48 8.49 -15.06
CA PHE A 52 -0.80 7.87 -14.72
C PHE A 52 -1.45 7.23 -15.95
N MET A 53 -2.04 6.05 -15.76
CA MET A 53 -2.85 5.39 -16.80
C MET A 53 -4.37 5.63 -16.64
N GLY A 54 -4.80 6.18 -15.51
CA GLY A 54 -6.21 6.51 -15.27
C GLY A 54 -7.05 5.33 -14.80
N VAL A 55 -6.44 4.34 -14.13
CA VAL A 55 -7.18 3.21 -13.57
C VAL A 55 -7.70 3.57 -12.19
N ARG A 56 -8.97 3.24 -11.91
CA ARG A 56 -9.58 3.60 -10.62
C ARG A 56 -9.03 2.71 -9.51
N MET A 57 -8.84 3.29 -8.33
CA MET A 57 -8.29 2.61 -7.16
C MET A 57 -8.99 1.28 -6.84
N GLY A 58 -10.33 1.25 -6.93
CA GLY A 58 -11.11 0.03 -6.71
C GLY A 58 -10.74 -1.11 -7.68
N GLN A 59 -10.48 -0.79 -8.95
CA GLN A 59 -10.09 -1.78 -9.96
C GLN A 59 -8.69 -2.34 -9.67
N ILE A 60 -7.75 -1.48 -9.25
CA ILE A 60 -6.39 -1.89 -8.85
C ILE A 60 -6.48 -2.86 -7.66
N PHE A 61 -7.30 -2.52 -6.66
CA PHE A 61 -7.41 -3.30 -5.43
C PHE A 61 -8.12 -4.64 -5.65
N GLU A 62 -9.17 -4.68 -6.47
CA GLU A 62 -9.80 -5.93 -6.87
C GLU A 62 -8.83 -6.79 -7.69
N MET A 63 -8.08 -6.21 -8.63
CA MET A 63 -7.07 -6.94 -9.40
C MET A 63 -6.00 -7.54 -8.50
N ALA A 64 -5.45 -6.78 -7.55
CA ALA A 64 -4.42 -7.27 -6.64
C ALA A 64 -4.85 -8.50 -5.82
N LYS A 65 -6.15 -8.65 -5.51
CA LYS A 65 -6.65 -9.86 -4.82
C LYS A 65 -6.49 -11.14 -5.64
N ALA A 66 -6.49 -11.04 -6.97
CA ALA A 66 -6.30 -12.19 -7.85
C ALA A 66 -4.82 -12.59 -8.02
N TYR A 67 -3.89 -11.80 -7.45
CA TYR A 67 -2.45 -11.94 -7.62
C TYR A 67 -1.72 -12.12 -6.27
N ILE A 68 -2.42 -12.53 -5.22
CA ILE A 68 -1.88 -12.60 -3.85
C ILE A 68 -0.71 -13.58 -3.66
N HIS A 69 -0.48 -14.48 -4.62
CA HIS A 69 0.64 -15.42 -4.62
C HIS A 69 1.79 -15.00 -5.54
N MET A 70 1.81 -13.73 -6.00
CA MET A 70 2.92 -13.19 -6.79
C MET A 70 4.23 -13.27 -6.01
N PRO A 71 5.32 -13.82 -6.59
CA PRO A 71 6.65 -13.80 -5.99
C PRO A 71 7.16 -12.39 -5.71
N LEU A 72 8.03 -12.24 -4.71
CA LEU A 72 8.55 -10.93 -4.31
C LEU A 72 9.35 -10.25 -5.43
N GLU A 73 10.09 -11.04 -6.22
CA GLU A 73 10.87 -10.57 -7.36
C GLU A 73 9.97 -9.93 -8.43
N GLU A 74 8.79 -10.50 -8.67
CA GLU A 74 7.80 -9.94 -9.59
C GLU A 74 7.15 -8.68 -9.03
N ILE A 75 6.89 -8.63 -7.72
CA ILE A 75 6.39 -7.42 -7.05
C ILE A 75 7.42 -6.28 -7.14
N GLU A 76 8.72 -6.60 -7.02
CA GLU A 76 9.80 -5.62 -7.21
C GLU A 76 9.77 -5.00 -8.60
N LEU A 77 9.56 -5.81 -9.66
CA LEU A 77 9.40 -5.31 -11.02
C LEU A 77 8.22 -4.33 -11.14
N LEU A 78 7.09 -4.61 -10.46
CA LEU A 78 5.95 -3.69 -10.43
C LEU A 78 6.28 -2.37 -9.70
N LEU A 79 7.06 -2.41 -8.62
CA LEU A 79 7.50 -1.21 -7.88
C LEU A 79 8.41 -0.32 -8.72
N GLN A 80 9.22 -0.90 -9.60
CA GLN A 80 10.11 -0.17 -10.52
C GLN A 80 9.36 0.46 -11.70
N SER A 81 8.07 0.18 -11.87
CA SER A 81 7.28 0.75 -12.97
C SER A 81 7.18 2.27 -12.89
N PRO A 82 7.34 3.01 -14.01
CA PRO A 82 7.09 4.45 -14.05
C PRO A 82 5.61 4.79 -13.86
N ILE A 83 4.70 3.82 -14.00
CA ILE A 83 3.25 4.05 -13.93
C ILE A 83 2.75 3.92 -12.49
N HIS A 84 2.11 4.97 -12.00
CA HIS A 84 1.61 5.08 -10.64
C HIS A 84 0.68 3.93 -10.24
N GLU A 85 -0.28 3.56 -11.09
CA GLU A 85 -1.26 2.51 -10.78
C GLU A 85 -0.64 1.11 -10.68
N ILE A 86 0.45 0.86 -11.42
CA ILE A 86 1.23 -0.39 -11.32
C ILE A 86 1.94 -0.46 -9.98
N ARG A 87 2.66 0.61 -9.59
CA ARG A 87 3.30 0.70 -8.27
C ARG A 87 2.29 0.58 -7.14
N THR A 88 1.11 1.18 -7.30
CA THR A 88 0.01 1.08 -6.33
C THR A 88 -0.48 -0.36 -6.16
N GLY A 89 -0.58 -1.11 -7.26
CA GLY A 89 -0.88 -2.55 -7.23
C GLY A 89 0.17 -3.34 -6.45
N ALA A 90 1.46 -3.07 -6.69
CA ALA A 90 2.56 -3.69 -5.96
C ALA A 90 2.48 -3.44 -4.45
N LEU A 91 2.25 -2.19 -4.05
CA LEU A 91 2.05 -1.82 -2.64
C LEU A 91 0.86 -2.57 -2.03
N LYS A 92 -0.23 -2.76 -2.80
CA LYS A 92 -1.39 -3.50 -2.31
C LYS A 92 -1.10 -5.00 -2.12
N LEU A 93 -0.28 -5.59 -2.97
CA LEU A 93 0.20 -6.97 -2.83
C LEU A 93 1.06 -7.12 -1.58
N LEU A 94 2.00 -6.20 -1.35
CA LEU A 94 2.86 -6.18 -0.17
C LEU A 94 2.09 -5.96 1.14
N LEU A 95 0.96 -5.24 1.13
CA LEU A 95 0.13 -5.06 2.32
C LEU A 95 -0.48 -6.37 2.85
N ASN A 96 -0.59 -7.40 2.00
CA ASN A 96 -1.05 -8.72 2.39
C ASN A 96 0.10 -9.69 2.70
N ASP A 97 1.35 -9.25 2.50
CA ASP A 97 2.51 -10.06 2.79
C ASP A 97 2.65 -10.27 4.31
N ARG A 98 3.03 -11.49 4.69
CA ARG A 98 3.21 -11.87 6.10
C ARG A 98 4.55 -11.38 6.66
N GLU A 99 5.40 -10.78 5.84
CA GLU A 99 6.78 -10.47 6.20
C GLU A 99 6.90 -9.37 7.25
N ASP A 100 7.57 -9.78 8.32
CA ASP A 100 7.83 -9.01 9.53
C ASP A 100 8.70 -7.78 9.24
N LEU A 101 9.48 -7.81 8.14
CA LEU A 101 10.43 -6.77 7.75
C LEU A 101 9.76 -5.47 7.27
N ILE A 102 8.64 -5.53 6.55
CA ILE A 102 7.90 -4.32 6.17
C ILE A 102 7.27 -3.69 7.40
N HIS A 103 6.68 -4.50 8.29
CA HIS A 103 6.15 -4.03 9.57
C HIS A 103 7.24 -3.42 10.47
N LYS A 104 8.45 -4.00 10.48
CA LYS A 104 9.63 -3.45 11.16
C LYS A 104 10.02 -2.10 10.57
N ALA A 105 10.17 -2.00 9.25
CA ALA A 105 10.58 -0.78 8.56
C ALA A 105 9.57 0.36 8.79
N THR A 106 8.27 0.11 8.57
CA THR A 106 7.22 1.08 8.85
C THR A 106 7.15 1.43 10.34
N GLY A 107 7.43 0.46 11.22
CA GLY A 107 7.49 0.67 12.66
C GLY A 107 8.62 1.59 13.08
N TRP A 108 9.81 1.40 12.52
CA TRP A 108 10.96 2.28 12.70
C TRP A 108 10.69 3.70 12.18
N MET A 109 10.04 3.84 11.03
CA MET A 109 9.66 5.15 10.50
C MET A 109 8.67 5.89 11.42
N LEU A 110 7.62 5.21 11.91
CA LEU A 110 6.67 5.79 12.85
C LEU A 110 7.33 6.15 14.19
N ARG A 111 8.24 5.30 14.68
CA ARG A 111 9.05 5.60 15.87
C ARG A 111 9.87 6.87 15.66
N SER A 112 10.59 6.97 14.55
CA SER A 112 11.42 8.13 14.22
C SER A 112 10.57 9.41 14.16
N ALA A 113 9.43 9.37 13.46
CA ALA A 113 8.49 10.50 13.43
C ALA A 113 7.93 10.84 14.82
N GLY A 114 7.65 9.85 15.66
CA GLY A 114 7.16 10.04 17.03
C GLY A 114 8.19 10.58 18.01
N GLN A 115 9.49 10.36 17.76
CA GLN A 115 10.57 11.02 18.52
C GLN A 115 10.59 12.52 18.24
N VAL A 116 10.21 12.94 17.03
CA VAL A 116 10.10 14.37 16.65
C VAL A 116 8.78 14.97 17.11
N ASN A 117 7.65 14.26 16.94
CA ASN A 117 6.31 14.75 17.28
C ASN A 117 5.45 13.65 17.90
N ARG A 118 5.65 13.43 19.20
CA ARG A 118 4.93 12.41 19.98
C ARG A 118 3.41 12.59 20.00
N PRO A 119 2.85 13.82 20.17
CA PRO A 119 1.40 14.00 20.15
C PRO A 119 0.74 13.56 18.84
N GLN A 120 1.39 13.81 17.69
CA GLN A 120 0.87 13.39 16.40
C GLN A 120 0.91 11.87 16.22
N LEU A 121 1.97 11.20 16.71
CA LEU A 121 2.03 9.74 16.72
C LEU A 121 0.92 9.15 17.60
N GLN A 122 0.69 9.69 18.80
CA GLN A 122 -0.39 9.21 19.67
C GLN A 122 -1.76 9.34 18.99
N LYS A 123 -2.09 10.49 18.38
CA LYS A 123 -3.33 10.64 17.59
C LYS A 123 -3.48 9.61 16.48
N PHE A 124 -2.38 9.26 15.81
CA PHE A 124 -2.38 8.21 14.79
C PHE A 124 -2.64 6.83 15.41
N LEU A 125 -1.96 6.50 16.51
CA LEU A 125 -2.11 5.22 17.21
C LEU A 125 -3.50 5.06 17.82
N ASP A 126 -4.07 6.11 18.40
CA ASP A 126 -5.44 6.10 18.95
C ASP A 126 -6.46 5.67 17.89
N LYS A 127 -6.21 6.03 16.62
CA LYS A 127 -7.09 5.69 15.49
C LYS A 127 -6.84 4.28 14.94
N TYR A 128 -5.59 3.81 14.89
CA TYR A 128 -5.22 2.63 14.09
C TYR A 128 -4.65 1.46 14.88
N ALA A 129 -4.21 1.66 16.13
CA ALA A 129 -3.46 0.67 16.89
C ALA A 129 -4.23 -0.64 17.11
N ALA A 130 -5.56 -0.57 17.26
CA ALA A 130 -6.41 -1.75 17.44
C ALA A 130 -6.45 -2.69 16.21
N THR A 131 -6.15 -2.16 15.02
CA THR A 131 -6.20 -2.90 13.74
C THR A 131 -4.84 -3.11 13.10
N MET A 132 -3.79 -2.47 13.62
CA MET A 132 -2.49 -2.52 13.00
C MET A 132 -1.79 -3.86 13.28
N PRO A 133 -0.92 -4.33 12.37
CA PRO A 133 -0.08 -5.50 12.61
C PRO A 133 0.71 -5.39 13.92
N ARG A 134 0.74 -6.46 14.73
CA ARG A 134 1.35 -6.42 16.07
C ARG A 134 2.83 -6.06 16.05
N THR A 135 3.58 -6.54 15.06
CA THR A 135 4.98 -6.19 14.85
C THR A 135 5.13 -4.70 14.62
N LEU A 136 4.34 -4.13 13.69
CA LEU A 136 4.36 -2.70 13.38
C LEU A 136 4.14 -1.87 14.64
N LEU A 137 3.06 -2.17 15.39
CA LEU A 137 2.75 -1.48 16.64
C LEU A 137 3.92 -1.52 17.62
N ARG A 138 4.50 -2.70 17.84
CA ARG A 138 5.60 -2.93 18.79
C ARG A 138 6.80 -2.04 18.47
N TYR A 139 7.18 -1.94 17.20
CA TYR A 139 8.31 -1.11 16.77
C TYR A 139 7.98 0.38 16.82
N SER A 140 6.75 0.79 16.45
CA SER A 140 6.32 2.21 16.53
C SER A 140 6.39 2.78 17.95
N ILE A 141 6.06 1.97 18.97
CA ILE A 141 5.98 2.40 20.38
C ILE A 141 7.20 2.00 21.22
N GLU A 142 8.26 1.49 20.62
CA GLU A 142 9.41 0.92 21.37
C GLU A 142 10.03 1.94 22.34
N HIS A 143 9.97 3.22 21.98
CA HIS A 143 10.49 4.37 22.72
C HIS A 143 9.51 4.97 23.75
N PHE A 144 8.31 4.39 23.91
CA PHE A 144 7.36 4.77 24.95
C PHE A 144 7.70 4.09 26.28
N ASP A 145 7.20 4.66 27.38
CA ASP A 145 7.31 4.04 28.70
C ASP A 145 6.41 2.80 28.82
N LYS A 146 6.65 1.99 29.86
CA LYS A 146 5.94 0.73 30.07
C LYS A 146 4.41 0.90 30.18
N PRO A 147 3.87 1.91 30.89
CA PRO A 147 2.43 2.13 30.95
C PRO A 147 1.81 2.40 29.58
N LEU A 148 2.40 3.32 28.80
CA LEU A 148 1.83 3.71 27.51
C LEU A 148 1.99 2.60 26.45
N ARG A 149 3.09 1.84 26.48
CA ARG A 149 3.24 0.64 25.63
C ARG A 149 2.15 -0.39 25.91
N SER A 150 1.88 -0.63 27.20
CA SER A 150 0.87 -1.62 27.61
C SER A 150 -0.53 -1.20 27.20
N HIS A 151 -0.85 0.10 27.29
CA HIS A 151 -2.11 0.66 26.80
C HIS A 151 -2.34 0.31 25.32
N TYR A 152 -1.44 0.71 24.42
CA TYR A 152 -1.63 0.48 22.99
C TYR A 152 -1.59 -1.01 22.60
N MET A 153 -0.73 -1.82 23.24
CA MET A 153 -0.66 -3.27 22.97
C MET A 153 -1.91 -4.03 23.45
N GLY A 154 -2.68 -3.45 24.37
CA GLY A 154 -3.91 -4.02 24.91
C GLY A 154 -5.17 -3.70 24.09
N LEU A 155 -5.08 -2.77 23.14
CA LEU A 155 -6.22 -2.41 22.30
C LEU A 155 -6.65 -3.60 21.43
N LYS A 156 -7.96 -3.84 21.38
CA LYS A 156 -8.60 -4.85 20.54
C LYS A 156 -9.51 -4.16 19.54
N ARG A 157 -9.61 -4.73 18.35
CA ARG A 157 -10.57 -4.29 17.33
C ARG A 157 -11.97 -4.31 17.97
N ALA A 158 -12.68 -3.18 17.94
CA ALA A 158 -14.11 -3.19 18.22
C ALA A 158 -14.75 -4.11 17.16
N GLY A 159 -15.45 -5.14 17.63
CA GLY A 159 -16.13 -6.12 16.78
C GLY A 159 -17.19 -5.47 15.91
#